data_AF-X1D1G2-F1
#
_entry.id   AF-X1D1G2-F1
#
_cell.length_a   1.000
_cell.length_b   1.000
_cell.length_c   1.000
_cell.angle_alpha   90.00
_cell.angle_beta   90.00
_cell.angle_gamma   90.00
#
_symmetry.space_group_name_H-M   'P 1'
#
loop_
_entity.id
_entity.type
_entity.pdbx_description
1 polymer ?
#
loop_
_entity_poly.entity_id
_entity_poly.type
_entity_poly.pdbx_seq_one_letter_code
_entity_poly.pdbx_strand_id
1 'polypeptide(L)'
;MNSVIRSPIFEATLQYGGVLVREDVLLPVDDDDGRNWRIVEVKASTSVKPVYIHDCVVQAWVHTGAGYPLSGIALAHINNQFQYAGDGNYEGLLIEHDLSHQVFELLPAVPIWVEQAREAVAGPMPDVPVGGHCTQPYACPFIDYCWPNDSRYPIAGLGGGKKKLGVWVMDGHRDICDVPASEISSENQLRIHRVTMAGVPE
;
A
#
# COMPACT_ATOMS: atom_id res chain seq x y z
N MET A 1 44.77 -6.21 7.10
CA MET A 1 43.45 -6.39 6.45
C MET A 1 42.42 -6.22 7.55
N ASN A 2 41.76 -5.07 7.63
CA ASN A 2 40.68 -4.90 8.60
C ASN A 2 39.53 -5.76 8.10
N SER A 3 39.30 -6.89 8.77
CA SER A 3 38.06 -7.64 8.61
C SER A 3 36.94 -6.71 9.08
N VAL A 4 36.26 -6.09 8.13
CA VAL A 4 35.00 -5.40 8.40
C VAL A 4 34.05 -6.51 8.78
N ILE A 5 33.68 -6.59 10.06
CA ILE A 5 32.60 -7.47 10.51
C ILE A 5 31.35 -6.97 9.77
N ARG A 6 30.91 -7.73 8.76
CA ARG A 6 29.66 -7.47 8.06
C ARG A 6 28.57 -8.18 8.87
N SER A 7 27.78 -7.41 9.58
CA SER A 7 26.62 -7.89 10.34
C SER A 7 25.33 -7.47 9.65
N PRO A 8 24.21 -8.17 9.92
CA PRO A 8 22.89 -7.68 9.54
C PRO A 8 22.68 -6.23 10.00
N ILE A 9 22.15 -5.39 9.12
CA ILE A 9 21.75 -4.02 9.42
C ILE A 9 20.24 -3.97 9.34
N PHE A 10 19.60 -3.56 10.43
CA PHE A 10 18.17 -3.31 10.45
C PHE A 10 17.90 -1.87 10.06
N GLU A 11 16.84 -1.64 9.29
CA GLU A 11 16.39 -0.30 8.91
C GLU A 11 17.49 0.51 8.17
N ALA A 12 18.25 -0.20 7.32
CA ALA A 12 19.32 0.42 6.53
C ALA A 12 18.70 1.54 5.68
N THR A 13 19.12 2.77 5.97
CA THR A 13 18.50 3.97 5.41
C THR A 13 19.37 4.49 4.28
N LEU A 14 18.84 4.48 3.06
CA LEU A 14 19.53 4.87 1.85
C LEU A 14 18.73 5.91 1.06
N GLN A 15 19.43 6.76 0.33
CA GLN A 15 18.80 7.75 -0.53
C GLN A 15 19.46 7.75 -1.92
N TYR A 16 18.62 7.75 -2.95
CA TYR A 16 19.06 7.88 -4.33
C TYR A 16 17.98 8.57 -5.15
N GLY A 17 18.37 9.46 -6.07
CA GLY A 17 17.43 10.19 -6.92
C GLY A 17 16.34 10.94 -6.12
N GLY A 18 16.66 11.46 -4.92
CA GLY A 18 15.68 12.14 -4.06
C GLY A 18 14.64 11.23 -3.40
N VAL A 19 14.72 9.89 -3.57
CA VAL A 19 13.89 8.90 -2.89
C VAL A 19 14.64 8.33 -1.71
N LEU A 20 14.00 8.33 -0.54
CA LEU A 20 14.52 7.74 0.69
C LEU A 20 13.85 6.38 0.93
N VAL A 21 14.63 5.34 1.21
CA VAL A 21 14.12 4.03 1.63
C VAL A 21 14.74 3.63 2.96
N ARG A 22 14.00 2.78 3.69
CA ARG A 22 14.47 2.07 4.87
C ARG A 22 14.26 0.60 4.59
N GLU A 23 15.35 -0.15 4.47
CA GLU A 23 15.33 -1.59 4.20
C GLU A 23 15.22 -2.31 5.55
N ASP A 24 14.18 -3.11 5.75
CA ASP A 24 13.89 -3.74 7.06
C ASP A 24 15.08 -4.54 7.57
N VAL A 25 15.61 -5.44 6.74
CA VAL A 25 16.80 -6.24 7.05
C VAL A 25 17.73 -6.30 5.85
N LEU A 26 18.94 -5.75 6.02
CA LEU A 26 20.02 -5.83 5.05
C LEU A 26 21.05 -6.86 5.53
N LEU A 27 21.15 -7.97 4.81
CA LEU A 27 22.01 -9.10 5.14
C LEU A 27 23.27 -9.08 4.27
N PRO A 28 24.47 -9.19 4.85
CA PRO A 28 25.67 -9.40 4.04
C PRO A 28 25.63 -10.78 3.40
N VAL A 29 26.12 -10.86 2.17
CA VAL A 29 26.34 -12.14 1.50
C VAL A 29 27.82 -12.46 1.54
N ASP A 30 28.13 -13.71 1.86
CA ASP A 30 29.49 -14.24 1.81
C ASP A 30 29.90 -14.38 0.34
N ASP A 31 30.74 -13.45 -0.12
CA ASP A 31 31.29 -13.40 -1.46
C ASP A 31 32.78 -13.02 -1.42
N ASP A 32 33.51 -13.30 -2.51
CA ASP A 32 34.97 -13.06 -2.58
C ASP A 32 35.34 -11.58 -2.36
N ASP A 33 34.47 -10.67 -2.79
CA ASP A 33 34.68 -9.22 -2.73
C ASP A 33 34.18 -8.58 -1.41
N GLY A 34 33.39 -9.29 -0.60
CA GLY A 34 32.80 -8.76 0.63
C GLY A 34 31.87 -7.57 0.41
N ARG A 35 31.21 -7.47 -0.75
CA ARG A 35 30.41 -6.28 -1.13
C ARG A 35 28.94 -6.55 -1.42
N ASN A 36 28.56 -7.80 -1.72
CA ASN A 36 27.17 -8.09 -2.02
C ASN A 36 26.29 -8.09 -0.77
N TRP A 37 25.07 -7.63 -0.95
CA TRP A 37 24.03 -7.60 0.07
C TRP A 37 22.75 -8.25 -0.42
N ARG A 38 21.93 -8.70 0.53
CA ARG A 38 20.59 -9.21 0.30
C ARG A 38 19.59 -8.46 1.16
N ILE A 39 18.53 -7.96 0.56
CA ILE A 39 17.44 -7.26 1.27
C ILE A 39 16.35 -8.28 1.65
N VAL A 40 15.80 -8.16 2.86
CA VAL A 40 14.58 -8.86 3.26
C VAL A 40 13.58 -7.83 3.77
N GLU A 41 12.48 -7.66 3.04
CA GLU A 41 11.33 -6.84 3.43
C GLU A 41 10.37 -7.67 4.29
N VAL A 42 10.03 -7.22 5.49
CA VAL A 42 9.23 -7.98 6.45
C VAL A 42 7.82 -7.39 6.55
N LYS A 43 6.80 -8.19 6.25
CA LYS A 43 5.39 -7.78 6.35
C LYS A 43 4.66 -8.49 7.48
N ALA A 44 3.93 -7.72 8.29
CA ALA A 44 3.01 -8.23 9.30
C ALA A 44 1.69 -8.80 8.70
N SER A 45 1.76 -9.40 7.53
CA SER A 45 0.65 -10.10 6.86
C SER A 45 0.94 -11.59 6.76
N THR A 46 -0.07 -12.38 6.42
CA THR A 46 0.04 -13.84 6.32
C THR A 46 0.24 -14.36 4.90
N SER A 47 0.37 -13.45 3.92
CA SER A 47 0.59 -13.77 2.52
C SER A 47 1.25 -12.60 1.79
N VAL A 48 1.92 -12.90 0.68
CA VAL A 48 2.41 -11.88 -0.26
C VAL A 48 1.22 -11.18 -0.93
N LYS A 49 1.32 -9.87 -1.13
CA LYS A 49 0.36 -9.07 -1.92
C LYS A 49 1.09 -8.39 -3.07
N PRO A 50 0.43 -8.17 -4.22
CA PRO A 50 1.07 -7.51 -5.38
C PRO A 50 1.70 -6.16 -5.04
N VAL A 51 1.05 -5.37 -4.17
CA VAL A 51 1.58 -4.06 -3.75
C VAL A 51 2.94 -4.16 -3.05
N TYR A 52 3.24 -5.25 -2.35
CA TYR A 52 4.52 -5.38 -1.65
C TYR A 52 5.69 -5.60 -2.60
N ILE A 53 5.45 -6.09 -3.82
CA ILE A 53 6.51 -6.23 -4.82
C ILE A 53 7.04 -4.84 -5.17
N HIS A 54 6.17 -3.83 -5.29
CA HIS A 54 6.60 -2.46 -5.59
C HIS A 54 7.49 -1.87 -4.49
N ASP A 55 7.22 -2.18 -3.21
CA ASP A 55 8.09 -1.77 -2.09
C ASP A 55 9.51 -2.32 -2.30
N CYS A 56 9.63 -3.63 -2.57
CA CYS A 56 10.92 -4.28 -2.85
C CYS A 56 11.61 -3.70 -4.09
N VAL A 57 10.86 -3.40 -5.16
CA VAL A 57 11.40 -2.82 -6.40
C VAL A 57 12.00 -1.43 -6.14
N VAL A 58 11.31 -0.58 -5.39
CA VAL A 58 11.80 0.77 -5.05
C VAL A 58 13.02 0.70 -4.12
N GLN A 59 13.01 -0.18 -3.12
CA GLN A 59 14.18 -0.43 -2.27
C GLN A 59 15.40 -0.87 -3.09
N ALA A 60 15.24 -1.88 -3.94
CA ALA A 60 16.33 -2.38 -4.79
C ALA A 60 16.89 -1.29 -5.73
N TRP A 61 16.03 -0.44 -6.29
CA TRP A 61 16.45 0.69 -7.12
C TRP A 61 17.25 1.73 -6.33
N VAL A 62 16.81 2.09 -5.13
CA VAL A 62 17.57 3.03 -4.29
C VAL A 62 18.88 2.43 -3.80
N HIS A 63 18.88 1.15 -3.41
CA HIS A 63 20.05 0.41 -2.95
C HIS A 63 21.18 0.42 -3.99
N THR A 64 20.84 -0.04 -5.20
CA THR A 64 21.77 -0.13 -6.32
C THR A 64 22.19 1.24 -6.82
N GLY A 65 21.26 2.21 -6.85
CA GLY A 65 21.55 3.60 -7.20
C GLY A 65 22.49 4.30 -6.21
N ALA A 66 22.45 3.91 -4.93
CA ALA A 66 23.40 4.37 -3.92
C ALA A 66 24.81 3.74 -4.05
N GLY A 67 25.00 2.82 -5.01
CA GLY A 67 26.30 2.24 -5.35
C GLY A 67 26.62 0.92 -4.65
N TYR A 68 25.65 0.28 -4.00
CA TYR A 68 25.83 -1.00 -3.32
C TYR A 68 25.37 -2.17 -4.20
N PRO A 69 26.21 -3.21 -4.38
CA PRO A 69 25.82 -4.42 -5.10
C PRO A 69 24.73 -5.20 -4.36
N LEU A 70 23.68 -5.57 -5.08
CA LEU A 70 22.54 -6.33 -4.56
C LEU A 70 22.52 -7.72 -5.20
N SER A 71 22.70 -8.77 -4.39
CA SER A 71 22.65 -10.15 -4.87
C SER A 71 21.23 -10.72 -4.94
N GLY A 72 20.31 -10.17 -4.16
CA GLY A 72 18.93 -10.62 -4.14
C GLY A 72 18.06 -9.84 -3.18
N ILE A 73 16.76 -10.05 -3.31
CA ILE A 73 15.76 -9.43 -2.47
C ILE A 73 14.62 -10.41 -2.24
N ALA A 74 14.19 -10.49 -0.98
CA ALA A 74 13.12 -11.37 -0.57
C ALA A 74 12.06 -10.61 0.23
N LEU A 75 10.87 -11.17 0.28
CA LEU A 75 9.80 -10.74 1.17
C LEU A 75 9.51 -11.82 2.18
N ALA A 76 9.60 -11.48 3.46
CA ALA A 76 9.20 -12.30 4.57
C ALA A 76 7.80 -11.91 5.07
N HIS A 77 6.96 -12.89 5.37
CA HIS A 77 5.64 -12.66 5.96
C HIS A 77 5.38 -13.63 7.12
N ILE A 78 4.42 -13.30 7.99
CA ILE A 78 4.07 -14.16 9.12
C ILE A 78 3.50 -15.49 8.62
N ASN A 79 4.02 -16.58 9.16
CA ASN A 79 3.43 -17.91 9.04
C ASN A 79 2.21 -18.01 9.97
N ASN A 80 1.00 -18.06 9.40
CA ASN A 80 -0.21 -18.17 10.22
C ASN A 80 -0.40 -19.54 10.90
N GLN A 81 0.47 -20.51 10.62
CA GLN A 81 0.53 -21.81 11.29
C GLN A 81 1.61 -21.88 12.38
N PHE A 82 2.39 -20.81 12.57
CA PHE A 82 3.45 -20.78 13.58
C PHE A 82 2.88 -20.91 14.99
N GLN A 83 3.53 -21.73 15.80
CA GLN A 83 3.24 -21.90 17.21
C GLN A 83 4.52 -21.61 18.00
N TYR A 84 4.45 -20.65 18.92
CA TYR A 84 5.60 -20.28 19.72
C TYR A 84 5.92 -21.37 20.73
N ALA A 85 7.09 -22.01 20.58
CA ALA A 85 7.52 -23.13 21.41
C ALA A 85 8.04 -22.71 22.80
N GLY A 86 8.23 -21.41 23.04
CA GLY A 86 8.88 -20.89 24.24
C GLY A 86 10.37 -20.58 24.03
N ASP A 87 11.05 -20.19 25.11
CA ASP A 87 12.51 -20.02 25.18
C ASP A 87 13.16 -19.10 24.13
N GLY A 88 12.39 -18.17 23.56
CA GLY A 88 12.87 -17.27 22.50
C GLY A 88 13.03 -17.95 21.14
N ASN A 89 12.46 -19.15 20.95
CA ASN A 89 12.49 -19.84 19.67
C ASN A 89 11.40 -19.32 18.72
N TYR A 90 11.80 -18.49 17.75
CA TYR A 90 10.96 -17.95 16.69
C TYR A 90 11.16 -18.65 15.34
N GLU A 91 11.83 -19.79 15.32
CA GLU A 91 12.07 -20.55 14.10
C GLU A 91 10.74 -20.90 13.41
N GLY A 92 10.63 -20.56 12.13
CA GLY A 92 9.41 -20.77 11.35
C GLY A 92 8.31 -19.71 11.51
N LEU A 93 8.55 -18.64 12.30
CA LEU A 93 7.62 -17.50 12.39
C LEU A 93 7.44 -16.79 11.05
N LEU A 94 8.52 -16.65 10.28
CA LEU A 94 8.51 -15.98 8.98
C LEU A 94 8.65 -17.00 7.85
N ILE A 95 7.82 -16.84 6.82
CA ILE A 95 7.98 -17.49 5.53
C ILE A 95 8.57 -16.47 4.57
N GLU A 96 9.68 -16.83 3.96
CA GLU A 96 10.40 -15.98 3.03
C GLU A 96 10.14 -16.40 1.58
N HIS A 97 9.94 -15.42 0.70
CA HIS A 97 9.77 -15.59 -0.73
C HIS A 97 10.85 -14.80 -1.45
N ASP A 98 11.67 -15.48 -2.25
CA ASP A 98 12.62 -14.82 -3.15
C ASP A 98 11.84 -14.09 -4.26
N LEU A 99 12.02 -12.77 -4.33
CA LEU A 99 11.38 -11.91 -5.33
C LEU A 99 12.38 -11.36 -6.34
N SER A 100 13.65 -11.81 -6.31
CA SER A 100 14.75 -11.21 -7.07
C SER A 100 14.45 -11.10 -8.56
N HIS A 101 13.95 -12.17 -9.19
CA HIS A 101 13.61 -12.15 -10.62
C HIS A 101 12.52 -11.10 -10.94
N GLN A 102 11.42 -11.10 -10.19
CA GLN A 102 10.30 -10.17 -10.39
C GLN A 102 10.74 -8.72 -10.16
N VAL A 103 11.57 -8.51 -9.15
CA VAL A 103 12.09 -7.18 -8.81
C VAL A 103 13.00 -6.66 -9.91
N PHE A 104 13.97 -7.45 -10.35
CA PHE A 104 14.94 -7.04 -11.37
C PHE A 104 14.27 -6.79 -12.73
N GLU A 105 13.21 -7.54 -13.06
CA GLU A 105 12.42 -7.30 -14.27
C GLU A 105 11.68 -5.94 -14.23
N LEU A 106 11.22 -5.50 -13.05
CA LEU A 106 10.46 -4.25 -12.87
C LEU A 106 11.33 -3.02 -12.59
N LEU A 107 12.62 -3.18 -12.23
CA LEU A 107 13.53 -2.06 -11.93
C LEU A 107 13.50 -0.92 -12.96
N PRO A 108 13.46 -1.16 -14.29
CA PRO A 108 13.43 -0.08 -15.28
C PRO A 108 12.19 0.83 -15.19
N ALA A 109 11.11 0.40 -14.53
CA ALA A 109 9.90 1.20 -14.36
C ALA A 109 10.01 2.23 -13.23
N VAL A 110 10.91 2.04 -12.25
CA VAL A 110 10.99 2.90 -11.05
C VAL A 110 11.24 4.38 -11.37
N PRO A 111 12.18 4.76 -12.27
CA PRO A 111 12.37 6.16 -12.61
C PRO A 111 11.10 6.85 -13.12
N ILE A 112 10.26 6.12 -13.87
CA ILE A 112 8.98 6.63 -14.38
C ILE A 112 8.01 6.86 -13.22
N TRP A 113 7.90 5.90 -12.29
CA TRP A 113 7.05 6.05 -11.10
C TRP A 113 7.48 7.22 -10.22
N VAL A 114 8.79 7.40 -10.04
CA VAL A 114 9.35 8.51 -9.25
C VAL A 114 8.99 9.84 -9.89
N GLU A 115 9.10 9.96 -11.21
CA GLU A 115 8.72 11.21 -11.88
C GLU A 115 7.22 11.47 -11.82
N GLN A 116 6.39 10.46 -12.04
CA GLN A 116 4.93 10.57 -11.88
C GLN A 116 4.54 11.00 -10.47
N ALA A 117 5.22 10.48 -9.44
CA ALA A 117 4.98 10.87 -8.05
C ALA A 117 5.36 12.33 -7.81
N ARG A 118 6.47 12.81 -8.39
CA ARG A 118 6.87 14.23 -8.30
C ARG A 118 5.87 15.15 -9.00
N GLU A 119 5.45 14.79 -10.22
CA GLU A 119 4.42 15.53 -10.96
C GLU A 119 3.12 15.61 -10.18
N ALA A 120 2.68 14.50 -9.57
CA ALA A 120 1.46 14.47 -8.76
C ALA A 120 1.54 15.37 -7.52
N VAL A 121 2.71 15.46 -6.87
CA VAL A 121 2.91 16.31 -5.69
C VAL A 121 3.06 17.79 -6.07
N ALA A 122 3.74 18.09 -7.17
CA ALA A 122 3.93 19.46 -7.64
C ALA A 122 2.72 20.03 -8.41
N GLY A 123 1.87 19.15 -8.92
CA GLY A 123 0.71 19.48 -9.73
C GLY A 123 -0.50 19.99 -8.92
N PRO A 124 -1.57 20.38 -9.63
CA PRO A 124 -2.83 20.77 -8.99
C PRO A 124 -3.53 19.56 -8.35
N MET A 125 -4.59 19.84 -7.58
CA MET A 125 -5.50 18.79 -7.10
C MET A 125 -5.97 17.93 -8.28
N PRO A 126 -5.86 16.60 -8.20
CA PRO A 126 -6.12 15.74 -9.35
C PRO A 126 -7.62 15.75 -9.68
N ASP A 127 -7.93 15.91 -10.96
CA ASP A 127 -9.30 15.92 -11.49
C ASP A 127 -9.82 14.49 -11.69
N VAL A 128 -9.92 13.75 -10.58
CA VAL A 128 -10.47 12.39 -10.53
C VAL A 128 -11.51 12.31 -9.41
N PRO A 129 -12.72 11.82 -9.71
CA PRO A 129 -13.75 11.69 -8.68
C PRO A 129 -13.41 10.62 -7.63
N VAL A 130 -13.94 10.77 -6.42
CA VAL A 130 -13.80 9.75 -5.36
C VAL A 130 -14.40 8.40 -5.76
N GLY A 131 -13.86 7.31 -5.20
CA GLY A 131 -14.43 5.99 -5.46
C GLY A 131 -13.67 4.84 -4.82
N GLY A 132 -13.60 3.71 -5.54
CA GLY A 132 -12.97 2.49 -5.03
C GLY A 132 -11.51 2.66 -4.60
N HIS A 133 -10.76 3.52 -5.31
CA HIS A 133 -9.36 3.84 -4.99
C HIS A 133 -9.21 4.52 -3.62
N CYS A 134 -10.26 5.13 -3.06
CA CYS A 134 -10.18 5.73 -1.73
C CYS A 134 -10.06 4.70 -0.60
N THR A 135 -10.18 3.41 -0.91
CA THR A 135 -10.16 2.32 0.09
C THR A 135 -9.29 1.13 -0.30
N GLN A 136 -8.56 1.23 -1.41
CA GLN A 136 -7.80 0.12 -1.97
C GLN A 136 -6.40 0.58 -2.39
N PRO A 137 -5.34 -0.16 -2.04
CA PRO A 137 -5.31 -1.31 -1.12
C PRO A 137 -5.48 -0.90 0.36
N TYR A 138 -5.37 0.40 0.67
CA TYR A 138 -5.52 0.97 2.00
C TYR A 138 -6.51 2.14 2.00
N ALA A 139 -6.96 2.54 3.18
CA ALA A 139 -7.80 3.73 3.32
C ALA A 139 -7.03 4.99 2.91
N CYS A 140 -7.63 5.81 2.05
CA CYS A 140 -7.08 7.11 1.66
C CYS A 140 -7.11 8.06 2.87
N PRO A 141 -5.97 8.69 3.23
CA PRO A 141 -5.92 9.63 4.34
C PRO A 141 -6.69 10.93 4.08
N PHE A 142 -7.02 11.22 2.82
CA PHE A 142 -7.79 12.40 2.41
C PHE A 142 -9.28 12.10 2.20
N ILE A 143 -9.77 10.92 2.61
CA ILE A 143 -11.14 10.50 2.34
C ILE A 143 -12.16 11.51 2.87
N ASP A 144 -11.97 12.04 4.08
CA ASP A 144 -12.89 12.99 4.70
C ASP A 144 -12.86 14.38 4.06
N TYR A 145 -11.77 14.71 3.35
CA TYR A 145 -11.64 15.96 2.60
C TYR A 145 -12.30 15.85 1.22
N CYS A 146 -12.05 14.73 0.52
CA CYS A 146 -12.52 14.57 -0.86
C CYS A 146 -13.98 14.11 -0.95
N TRP A 147 -14.47 13.33 0.02
CA TRP A 147 -15.84 12.82 -0.01
C TRP A 147 -16.84 13.91 0.38
N PRO A 148 -18.00 14.01 -0.30
CA PRO A 148 -19.00 15.03 0.00
C PRO A 148 -19.56 14.81 1.40
N ASN A 149 -19.38 15.83 2.24
CA ASN A 149 -19.85 15.89 3.64
C ASN A 149 -20.63 17.19 3.93
N ASP A 150 -20.89 17.98 2.89
CA ASP A 150 -21.43 19.34 2.92
C ASP A 150 -22.96 19.42 2.78
N SER A 151 -23.63 18.27 2.58
CA SER A 151 -25.07 18.17 2.43
C SER A 151 -25.80 17.85 3.74
N ARG A 152 -27.13 17.99 3.76
CA ARG A 152 -27.95 17.77 4.96
C ARG A 152 -27.92 16.30 5.37
N TYR A 153 -27.96 15.41 4.39
CA TYR A 153 -27.78 13.98 4.57
C TYR A 153 -26.69 13.51 3.61
N PRO A 154 -25.40 13.54 4.02
CA PRO A 154 -24.30 13.12 3.18
C PRO A 154 -24.51 11.73 2.59
N ILE A 155 -24.22 11.55 1.30
CA ILE A 155 -24.41 10.28 0.59
C ILE A 155 -23.69 9.10 1.26
N ALA A 156 -22.62 9.37 2.01
CA ALA A 156 -21.94 8.36 2.83
C ALA A 156 -22.87 7.67 3.86
N GLY A 157 -23.93 8.36 4.30
CA GLY A 157 -24.95 7.85 5.22
C GLY A 157 -25.86 6.76 4.62
N LEU A 158 -25.92 6.60 3.29
CA LEU A 158 -26.57 5.45 2.66
C LEU A 158 -25.87 4.13 3.01
N GLY A 159 -24.60 4.17 3.43
CA GLY A 159 -23.79 2.99 3.70
C GLY A 159 -23.55 2.14 2.45
N GLY A 160 -22.97 0.95 2.64
CA GLY A 160 -22.63 0.04 1.55
C GLY A 160 -21.22 0.27 0.96
N GLY A 161 -20.98 -0.31 -0.22
CA GLY A 161 -19.66 -0.30 -0.85
C GLY A 161 -19.27 1.08 -1.40
N LYS A 162 -18.09 1.58 -1.02
CA LYS A 162 -17.52 2.86 -1.50
C LYS A 162 -17.40 2.95 -3.02
N LYS A 163 -17.28 1.82 -3.73
CA LYS A 163 -17.32 1.79 -5.19
C LYS A 163 -18.65 2.32 -5.74
N LYS A 164 -19.79 1.82 -5.24
CA LYS A 164 -21.12 2.22 -5.71
C LYS A 164 -21.44 3.67 -5.30
N LEU A 165 -21.12 4.02 -4.05
CA LEU A 165 -21.27 5.39 -3.57
C LEU A 165 -20.43 6.37 -4.41
N GLY A 166 -19.20 5.99 -4.79
CA GLY A 166 -18.34 6.78 -5.66
C GLY A 166 -18.95 7.05 -7.03
N VAL A 167 -19.65 6.08 -7.63
CA VAL A 167 -20.38 6.30 -8.90
C VAL A 167 -21.44 7.39 -8.73
N TRP A 168 -22.24 7.33 -7.66
CA TRP A 168 -23.24 8.38 -7.43
C TRP A 168 -22.61 9.75 -7.19
N VAL A 169 -21.48 9.81 -6.47
CA VAL A 169 -20.73 11.08 -6.32
C VAL A 169 -20.19 11.58 -7.65
N MET A 170 -19.72 10.69 -8.53
CA MET A 170 -19.30 11.01 -9.90
C MET A 170 -20.43 11.61 -10.72
N ASP A 171 -21.65 11.09 -10.55
CA ASP A 171 -22.85 11.56 -11.24
C ASP A 171 -23.44 12.85 -10.61
N GLY A 172 -22.76 13.40 -9.60
CA GLY A 172 -23.11 14.67 -8.96
C GLY A 172 -24.01 14.56 -7.73
N HIS A 173 -24.35 13.34 -7.29
CA HIS A 173 -25.16 13.11 -6.10
C HIS A 173 -24.32 13.31 -4.83
N ARG A 174 -24.70 14.27 -4.00
CA ARG A 174 -23.99 14.62 -2.75
C ARG A 174 -24.81 14.33 -1.50
N ASP A 175 -26.13 14.37 -1.63
CA ASP A 175 -27.09 14.03 -0.59
C ASP A 175 -27.73 12.66 -0.86
N ILE A 176 -28.15 11.96 0.20
CA ILE A 176 -28.93 10.73 0.10
C ILE A 176 -30.17 10.95 -0.78
N CYS A 177 -30.80 12.11 -0.65
CA CYS A 177 -32.00 12.50 -1.38
C CYS A 177 -31.78 12.74 -2.89
N ASP A 178 -30.53 12.90 -3.33
CA ASP A 178 -30.20 13.11 -4.74
C ASP A 178 -30.22 11.79 -5.54
N VAL A 179 -30.05 10.65 -4.86
CA VAL A 179 -29.88 9.34 -5.50
C VAL A 179 -31.23 8.80 -5.98
N PRO A 180 -31.42 8.50 -7.28
CA PRO A 180 -32.66 7.91 -7.75
C PRO A 180 -32.94 6.56 -7.10
N ALA A 181 -34.13 6.38 -6.50
CA ALA A 181 -34.50 5.13 -5.82
C ALA A 181 -34.40 3.89 -6.72
N SER A 182 -34.59 4.04 -8.04
CA SER A 182 -34.41 2.98 -9.04
C SER A 182 -32.98 2.44 -9.12
N GLU A 183 -31.98 3.19 -8.67
CA GLU A 183 -30.58 2.77 -8.67
C GLU A 183 -30.17 2.07 -7.36
N ILE A 184 -31.03 2.13 -6.34
CA ILE A 184 -30.79 1.53 -5.04
C ILE A 184 -31.39 0.12 -5.03
N SER A 185 -30.52 -0.89 -5.07
CA SER A 185 -30.92 -2.30 -5.08
C SER A 185 -30.97 -2.95 -3.70
N SER A 186 -30.29 -2.37 -2.70
CA SER A 186 -30.27 -2.91 -1.34
C SER A 186 -31.50 -2.45 -0.57
N GLU A 187 -32.25 -3.38 0.01
CA GLU A 187 -33.42 -3.09 0.84
C GLU A 187 -33.08 -2.18 2.04
N ASN A 188 -31.92 -2.40 2.67
CA ASN A 188 -31.44 -1.54 3.76
C ASN A 188 -31.17 -0.10 3.28
N GLN A 189 -30.52 0.06 2.12
CA GLN A 189 -30.26 1.39 1.56
C GLN A 189 -31.56 2.08 1.13
N LEU A 190 -32.51 1.33 0.56
CA LEU A 190 -33.85 1.82 0.21
C LEU A 190 -34.60 2.30 1.45
N ARG A 191 -34.54 1.57 2.56
CA ARG A 191 -35.12 1.99 3.84
C ARG A 191 -34.50 3.29 4.34
N ILE A 192 -33.17 3.37 4.37
CA ILE A 192 -32.45 4.61 4.75
C ILE A 192 -32.89 5.78 3.86
N HIS A 193 -32.93 5.57 2.54
CA HIS A 193 -33.36 6.56 1.57
C HIS A 193 -34.79 7.04 1.82
N ARG A 194 -35.76 6.12 2.00
CA ARG A 194 -37.17 6.47 2.28
C ARG A 194 -37.33 7.27 3.56
N VAL A 195 -36.74 6.82 4.67
CA VAL A 195 -36.80 7.50 5.97
C VAL A 195 -36.18 8.89 5.89
N THR A 196 -35.04 9.00 5.19
CA THR A 196 -34.33 10.29 5.01
C THR A 196 -35.16 11.27 4.18
N MET A 197 -35.79 10.80 3.09
CA MET A 197 -36.67 11.60 2.24
C MET A 197 -37.96 12.02 2.95
N ALA A 198 -38.57 11.13 3.73
CA ALA A 198 -39.84 11.37 4.40
C ALA A 198 -39.68 12.19 5.70
N GLY A 199 -38.52 12.13 6.35
CA GLY A 199 -38.26 12.78 7.64
C GLY A 199 -39.01 12.15 8.82
N VAL A 200 -39.58 10.95 8.64
CA VAL A 200 -40.32 10.20 9.65
C VAL A 200 -39.73 8.80 9.84
N PRO A 201 -39.55 8.32 11.09
CA PRO A 201 -39.09 6.96 11.36
C PRO A 201 -40.07 5.91 10.83
N GLU A 202 -39.54 4.77 10.37
CA GLU A 202 -40.28 3.53 10.04
C GLU A 202 -40.20 2.51 11.19
#